data_AF-A0A2Z7AG35-F1
#
_entry.id   AF-A0A2Z7AG35-F1
#
_cell.length_a   1.000
_cell.length_b   1.000
_cell.length_c   1.000
_cell.angle_alpha   90.00
_cell.angle_beta   90.00
_cell.angle_gamma   90.00
#
_symmetry.space_group_name_H-M   'P 1'
#
loop_
_entity.id
_entity.type
_entity.pdbx_description
1 polymer ?
#
loop_
_entity_poly.entity_id
_entity_poly.type
_entity_poly.pdbx_seq_one_letter_code
_entity_poly.pdbx_strand_id
1 'polypeptide(L)' 'MKIKLPISIWGHAILHAAALIRIRPSAYHKYSPLQLAFGKEPDISHLRIFGCTVYVPISPSQRTKMRSQRKI' A
#
# COMPACT_ATOMS: atom_id res chain seq x y z
N MET A 1 10.67 -20.68 3.77
CA MET A 1 10.32 -20.32 2.38
C MET A 1 11.44 -19.46 1.82
N LYS A 2 12.44 -20.03 1.12
CA LYS A 2 13.52 -19.26 0.48
C LYS A 2 13.05 -18.85 -0.91
N ILE A 3 12.85 -17.56 -1.11
CA ILE A 3 12.47 -17.00 -2.41
C ILE A 3 13.71 -17.07 -3.32
N LYS A 4 13.65 -17.89 -4.37
CA LYS A 4 14.70 -18.00 -5.40
C LYS A 4 14.50 -16.90 -6.44
N LEU A 5 14.79 -15.64 -6.08
CA LEU A 5 14.83 -14.56 -7.06
C LEU A 5 16.24 -14.48 -7.68
N PRO A 6 16.36 -14.38 -9.02
CA PRO A 6 17.61 -14.06 -9.69
C PRO A 6 18.28 -12.81 -9.08
N ILE A 7 19.62 -12.82 -8.97
CA ILE A 7 20.39 -11.73 -8.38
C ILE A 7 20.16 -10.39 -9.10
N SER A 8 19.91 -10.45 -10.41
CA SER A 8 19.63 -9.29 -11.28
C SER A 8 18.40 -8.48 -10.86
N ILE A 9 17.43 -9.09 -10.18
CA ILE A 9 16.18 -8.42 -9.80
C ILE A 9 16.37 -7.51 -8.59
N TRP A 10 17.37 -7.75 -7.74
CA TRP A 10 17.62 -6.96 -6.55
C TRP A 10 17.96 -5.50 -6.87
N GLY A 11 18.66 -5.24 -7.98
CA GLY A 11 18.93 -3.87 -8.44
C GLY A 11 17.63 -3.10 -8.72
N HIS A 12 16.69 -3.73 -9.43
CA HIS A 12 15.37 -3.16 -9.68
C HIS A 12 14.58 -2.95 -8.38
N ALA A 13 14.65 -3.89 -7.43
CA ALA A 13 13.97 -3.77 -6.15
C ALA A 13 14.50 -2.58 -5.32
N ILE A 14 15.82 -2.37 -5.30
CA ILE A 14 16.46 -1.25 -4.58
C ILE A 14 16.07 0.09 -5.23
N LEU A 15 16.15 0.18 -6.55
CA LEU A 15 15.75 1.39 -7.28
C LEU A 15 14.26 1.71 -7.06
N HIS A 16 13.41 0.68 -7.09
CA HIS A 16 11.98 0.84 -6.83
C HIS A 16 11.73 1.30 -5.39
N ALA A 17 12.42 0.73 -4.39
CA ALA A 17 12.30 1.16 -3.01
C ALA A 17 12.73 2.62 -2.82
N ALA A 18 13.83 3.05 -3.45
CA ALA A 18 14.28 4.44 -3.43
C ALA A 18 13.26 5.38 -4.10
N ALA A 19 12.65 4.98 -5.21
CA ALA A 19 11.60 5.74 -5.87
C ALA A 19 10.37 5.91 -4.94
N LEU A 20 9.94 4.83 -4.28
CA LEU A 20 8.82 4.86 -3.33
C LEU A 20 9.07 5.83 -2.16
N ILE A 21 10.29 5.88 -1.63
CA ILE A 21 10.66 6.81 -0.54
C ILE A 21 10.51 8.26 -1.00
N ARG A 22 10.84 8.58 -2.25
CA ARG A 22 10.76 9.94 -2.80
C ARG A 22 9.31 10.41 -3.05
N ILE A 23 8.41 9.49 -3.36
CA ILE A 23 6.99 9.81 -3.64
C ILE A 23 6.09 9.67 -2.40
N ARG A 24 6.53 8.97 -1.36
CA ARG A 24 5.78 8.82 -0.12
C ARG A 24 5.83 10.13 0.70
N PRO A 25 4.68 10.71 1.09
CA PRO A 25 4.66 11.79 2.08
C PRO A 25 5.19 11.32 3.45
N SER A 26 5.88 12.21 4.16
CA SER A 26 6.34 11.93 5.54
C SER A 26 5.23 12.22 6.56
N ALA A 27 5.35 11.70 7.78
CA ALA A 27 4.39 11.99 8.85
C ALA A 27 4.24 13.50 9.15
N TYR A 28 5.27 14.29 8.84
CA TYR A 28 5.32 15.72 9.12
C TYR A 28 4.87 16.60 7.94
N HIS A 29 4.69 16.03 6.75
CA HIS A 29 4.41 16.80 5.53
C HIS A 29 3.30 16.16 4.70
N LYS A 30 2.37 16.99 4.24
CA LYS A 30 1.29 16.57 3.33
C LYS A 30 1.80 16.20 1.94
N TYR A 31 2.91 16.79 1.51
CA TYR A 31 3.49 16.61 0.18
C TYR A 31 4.66 15.64 0.18
N SER A 32 4.88 14.97 -0.95
CA SER A 32 6.02 14.07 -1.14
C SER A 32 7.34 14.86 -1.23
N PRO A 33 8.49 14.28 -0.84
CA PRO A 33 9.80 14.88 -1.06
C PRO A 33 10.03 15.29 -2.52
N LEU A 34 9.59 14.47 -3.47
CA LEU A 34 9.70 14.79 -4.89
C LEU A 34 8.91 16.04 -5.28
N GLN A 35 7.68 16.17 -4.77
CA GLN A 35 6.83 17.33 -5.02
C GLN A 35 7.38 18.60 -4.37
N LEU A 36 7.96 18.49 -3.17
CA LEU A 36 8.61 19.63 -2.52
C LEU A 36 9.84 20.11 -3.28
N ALA A 37 10.61 19.20 -3.87
CA ALA A 37 11.83 19.53 -4.60
C ALA A 37 11.55 20.14 -6.00
N PHE A 38 10.51 19.66 -6.69
CA PHE A 38 10.26 20.02 -8.10
C PHE A 38 8.94 20.78 -8.32
N GLY A 39 8.13 20.99 -7.29
CA GLY A 39 6.84 21.68 -7.37
C GLY A 39 5.73 20.92 -8.11
N LYS A 40 5.98 19.68 -8.57
CA LYS A 40 5.05 18.87 -9.35
C LYS A 40 4.63 17.61 -8.59
N GLU A 41 3.33 17.31 -8.59
CA GLU A 41 2.81 16.07 -8.01
C GLU A 41 3.30 14.84 -8.79
N PRO A 42 3.81 13.79 -8.11
CA PRO A 42 4.23 12.57 -8.77
C PRO A 42 3.03 11.80 -9.34
N ASP A 43 3.17 11.29 -10.57
CA ASP A 43 2.20 10.32 -11.11
C ASP A 43 2.44 8.94 -10.48
N ILE A 44 1.43 8.43 -9.78
CA ILE A 44 1.44 7.15 -9.08
C ILE A 44 0.56 6.09 -9.77
N SER A 45 0.01 6.37 -10.96
CA SER A 45 -0.92 5.48 -11.67
C SER A 45 -0.31 4.10 -12.02
N HIS A 46 1.02 4.00 -12.02
CA HIS A 46 1.76 2.77 -12.26
C HIS A 46 1.85 1.84 -11.03
N LEU A 47 1.52 2.32 -9.83
CA LEU A 47 1.55 1.52 -8.61
C LEU A 47 0.33 0.60 -8.54
N ARG A 48 0.55 -0.64 -8.12
CA ARG A 48 -0.53 -1.61 -7.87
C ARG A 48 -0.76 -1.80 -6.38
N ILE A 49 -2.03 -1.82 -5.98
CA ILE A 49 -2.43 -2.15 -4.62
C ILE A 49 -2.05 -3.61 -4.35
N PHE A 50 -1.21 -3.83 -3.35
CA PHE A 50 -0.89 -5.16 -2.87
C PHE A 50 -1.62 -5.41 -1.55
N GLY A 51 -2.48 -6.42 -1.51
CA GLY A 51 -3.22 -6.77 -0.31
C GLY A 51 -4.31 -7.81 -0.55
N CYS A 52 -4.88 -8.30 0.54
CA CYS A 52 -6.11 -9.08 0.55
C CYS A 52 -7.24 -8.23 1.15
N THR A 53 -8.49 -8.60 0.90
CA THR A 53 -9.65 -7.95 1.54
C THR A 53 -9.58 -8.18 3.05
N VAL A 54 -9.44 -7.11 3.82
CA VAL A 54 -9.44 -7.17 5.29
C VAL A 54 -10.71 -6.51 5.80
N TYR A 55 -11.47 -7.22 6.64
CA TYR A 55 -12.64 -6.68 7.30
C TYR A 55 -12.24 -6.02 8.62
N VAL A 56 -12.65 -4.76 8.82
CA VAL A 56 -12.43 -4.04 10.08
C VAL A 56 -13.40 -4.56 11.14
N PRO A 57 -12.96 -4.81 12.39
CA PRO A 57 -13.87 -5.19 13.46
C PRO A 57 -14.96 -4.15 13.67
N ILE A 58 -16.22 -4.54 13.49
CA ILE A 58 -17.37 -3.67 13.76
C ILE A 58 -17.52 -3.53 15.29
N SER A 59 -17.69 -2.30 15.75
CA SER A 59 -17.94 -1.99 17.16
C SER A 59 -19.16 -2.76 17.69
N PRO A 60 -19.15 -3.26 18.94
CA PRO A 60 -20.24 -4.11 19.46
C PRO A 60 -21.64 -3.51 19.32
N SER A 61 -21.76 -2.19 19.44
CA SER A 61 -23.03 -1.45 19.29
C SER A 61 -23.60 -1.48 17.87
N GLN A 62 -22.73 -1.64 16.86
CA GLN A 62 -23.11 -1.71 15.45
C GLN A 62 -23.18 -3.15 14.92
N ARG A 63 -22.88 -4.16 15.76
CA ARG A 63 -23.00 -5.56 15.36
C ARG A 63 -24.46 -5.94 15.24
N THR A 64 -24.95 -6.09 14.01
CA THR A 64 -26.22 -6.74 13.77
C THR A 64 -26.06 -8.23 14.08
N LYS A 65 -26.93 -8.81 14.91
CA LYS A 65 -26.98 -10.27 15.12
C LYS A 65 -27.05 -10.94 13.75
N MET A 66 -26.14 -11.88 13.48
CA MET A 66 -26.14 -12.67 12.26
C MET A 66 -27.53 -13.31 12.12
N ARG A 67 -28.34 -12.84 11.16
CA ARG A 67 -29.60 -13.52 10.82
C ARG A 67 -29.26 -14.92 10.32
N SER A 68 -30.16 -15.88 10.54
CA SER A 68 -29.97 -17.27 10.12
C SER A 68 -29.50 -17.31 8.66
N GLN A 69 -28.25 -17.69 8.44
CA GLN A 69 -27.76 -18.01 7.11
C GLN A 69 -28.66 -19.13 6.59
N ARG A 70 -29.34 -18.90 5.46
CA ARG A 70 -30.08 -19.97 4.79
C ARG A 70 -29.07 -21.06 4.45
N LYS A 71 -29.32 -22.28 4.93
CA LYS A 71 -28.60 -23.47 4.46
C LYS A 71 -28.78 -23.54 2.94
N ILE A 72 -27.65 -23.57 2.24
CA ILE A 72 -27.57 -24.06 0.86
C ILE A 72 -27.82 -25.57 0.90
#